data_AF-A0AAW1XQB0-F1
#
_entry.id   AF-A0AAW1XQB0-F1
#
_cell.length_a   1.000
_cell.length_b   1.000
_cell.length_c   1.000
_cell.angle_alpha   90.00
_cell.angle_beta   90.00
_cell.angle_gamma   90.00
#
_symmetry.space_group_name_H-M   'P 1'
#
loop_
_entity.id
_entity.type
_entity.pdbx_description
1 polymer ?
#
loop_
_entity_poly.entity_id
_entity_poly.type
_entity_poly.pdbx_seq_one_letter_code
_entity_poly.pdbx_strand_id
1 'polypeptide(L)'
;MECPPDRQVRVAEDLMEDSAYFWWDHVSRRRVDTGPMTWAEFRVLFLERYFSSAIQDQKYREFQDLQQGDISVQEYLDLFLSLSRYAPSLIATGVDRCRRFEQVNSALKAERNLLSGRTRQLDAGGPSQGPSKRLSTSGSESSGGSRPSSPYSDL
;
A
#
# COMPACT_ATOMS: atom_id res chain seq x y z
N MET A 1 34.25 11.73 -12.00
CA MET A 1 34.95 12.93 -11.50
C MET A 1 34.70 12.98 -10.01
N GLU A 2 35.71 12.77 -9.18
CA GLU A 2 35.55 12.72 -7.72
C GLU A 2 36.00 14.07 -7.13
N CYS A 3 35.14 14.70 -6.31
CA CYS A 3 35.46 15.99 -5.71
C CYS A 3 36.36 15.79 -4.48
N PRO A 4 37.54 16.44 -4.42
CA PRO A 4 38.45 16.32 -3.28
C PRO A 4 37.79 16.72 -1.95
N PRO A 5 38.06 16.01 -0.83
CA PRO A 5 37.36 16.22 0.45
C PRO A 5 37.40 17.66 0.98
N ASP A 6 38.50 18.37 0.75
CA ASP A 6 38.73 19.77 1.11
C ASP A 6 37.85 20.76 0.33
N ARG A 7 37.31 20.35 -0.83
CA ARG A 7 36.47 21.18 -1.70
C ARG A 7 34.98 20.83 -1.67
N GLN A 8 34.61 19.70 -1.07
CA GLN A 8 33.22 19.21 -1.08
C GLN A 8 32.23 20.21 -0.47
N VAL A 9 32.57 20.82 0.68
CA VAL A 9 31.70 21.79 1.35
C VAL A 9 31.54 23.07 0.51
N ARG A 10 32.64 23.58 -0.07
CA ARG A 10 32.61 24.75 -0.95
C ARG A 10 31.75 24.53 -2.19
N VAL A 11 31.91 23.39 -2.84
CA VAL A 11 31.09 23.04 -4.01
C VAL A 11 29.61 22.92 -3.63
N ALA A 12 29.29 22.37 -2.45
CA ALA A 12 27.91 22.29 -2.01
C ALA A 12 27.32 23.68 -1.72
N GLU A 13 28.09 24.58 -1.10
CA GLU A 13 27.72 25.97 -0.87
C GLU A 13 27.43 26.72 -2.18
N ASP A 14 28.28 26.57 -3.19
CA ASP A 14 28.11 27.20 -4.51
C ASP A 14 26.84 26.71 -5.25
N LEU A 15 26.34 25.52 -4.89
CA LEU A 15 25.13 24.92 -5.46
C LEU A 15 23.86 25.21 -4.65
N MET A 16 23.98 25.84 -3.48
CA MET A 16 22.81 26.22 -2.70
C MET A 16 22.19 27.48 -3.27
N GLU A 17 20.88 27.45 -3.43
CA GLU A 17 20.10 28.59 -3.88
C GLU A 17 19.08 29.00 -2.81
N ASP A 18 18.66 30.26 -2.86
CA ASP A 18 17.59 30.84 -2.05
C ASP A 18 17.71 30.52 -0.55
N SER A 19 16.70 29.86 0.01
CA SER A 19 16.58 29.53 1.43
C SER A 19 17.70 28.62 1.94
N ALA A 20 18.29 27.79 1.06
CA ALA A 20 19.41 26.94 1.41
C ALA A 20 20.68 27.75 1.61
N TYR A 21 20.95 28.68 0.69
CA TYR A 21 22.09 29.57 0.79
C TYR A 21 22.02 30.43 2.07
N PHE A 22 20.89 31.09 2.34
CA PHE A 22 20.76 31.93 3.54
C PHE A 22 20.91 31.16 4.85
N TRP A 23 20.39 29.93 4.90
CA TRP A 23 20.58 29.06 6.06
C TRP A 23 22.07 28.70 6.24
N TRP A 24 22.73 28.29 5.16
CA TRP A 24 24.13 27.87 5.21
C TRP A 24 25.06 29.01 5.60
N ASP A 25 24.88 30.19 4.99
CA ASP A 25 25.63 31.39 5.31
C ASP A 25 25.51 31.78 6.81
N HIS A 26 24.30 31.68 7.37
CA HIS A 26 24.10 31.89 8.81
C HIS A 26 24.79 30.82 9.69
N VAL A 27 24.76 29.54 9.29
CA VAL A 27 25.43 28.45 10.01
C VAL A 27 26.96 28.60 9.96
N SER A 28 27.51 28.89 8.78
CA SER A 28 28.95 29.07 8.54
C SER A 28 29.50 30.24 9.34
N ARG A 29 28.78 31.37 9.40
CA ARG A 29 29.19 32.54 10.19
C ARG A 29 29.25 32.29 11.69
N ARG A 30 28.46 31.35 12.22
CA ARG A 30 28.51 30.98 13.65
C ARG A 30 29.67 30.04 14.01
N ARG A 31 30.34 29.46 13.01
CA ARG A 31 31.43 28.48 13.19
C ARG A 31 32.82 29.05 12.90
N VAL A 32 32.94 30.36 12.70
CA VAL A 32 34.21 31.04 12.37
C VAL A 32 35.34 30.67 13.35
N ASP A 33 35.02 30.44 14.63
CA ASP A 33 36.00 30.11 15.67
C ASP A 33 36.33 28.61 15.80
N THR A 34 35.66 27.73 15.04
CA THR A 34 35.76 26.25 15.18
C THR A 34 36.64 25.58 14.11
N GLY A 35 37.21 26.37 13.19
CA GLY A 35 38.02 25.85 12.08
C GLY A 35 37.20 25.38 10.87
N PRO A 36 37.86 24.81 9.83
CA PRO A 36 37.21 24.42 8.59
C PRO A 36 36.28 23.22 8.80
N MET A 37 35.04 23.32 8.29
CA MET A 37 34.05 22.26 8.39
C MET A 37 34.40 21.07 7.49
N THR A 38 34.31 19.87 8.05
CA THR A 38 34.45 18.64 7.26
C THR A 38 33.16 18.34 6.49
N TRP A 39 33.28 17.61 5.38
CA TRP A 39 32.12 17.13 4.62
C TRP A 39 31.14 16.30 5.45
N ALA A 40 31.66 15.50 6.39
CA ALA A 40 30.83 14.67 7.26
C ALA A 40 29.92 15.54 8.17
N GLU A 41 30.48 16.57 8.80
CA GLU A 41 29.69 17.47 9.65
C GLU A 41 28.69 18.31 8.83
N PHE A 42 29.12 18.81 7.66
CA PHE A 42 28.23 19.48 6.72
C PHE A 42 26.99 18.62 6.42
N ARG A 43 27.20 17.35 6.06
CA ARG A 43 26.12 16.42 5.72
C ARG A 43 25.16 16.20 6.87
N VAL A 44 25.66 16.12 8.11
CA VAL A 44 24.80 15.97 9.29
C VAL A 44 23.88 17.19 9.42
N LEU A 45 24.43 18.40 9.41
CA LEU A 45 23.64 19.63 9.52
C LEU A 45 22.64 19.81 8.37
N PHE A 46 23.10 19.51 7.15
CA PHE A 46 22.28 19.62 5.95
C PHE A 46 21.11 18.63 5.99
N LEU A 47 21.36 17.37 6.30
CA LEU A 47 20.32 16.35 6.40
C LEU A 47 19.38 16.61 7.57
N GLU A 48 19.87 17.10 8.71
CA GLU A 48 19.01 17.49 9.82
C GLU A 48 18.02 18.60 9.43
N ARG A 49 18.47 19.57 8.64
CA ARG A 49 17.64 20.72 8.21
C ARG A 49 16.65 20.39 7.10
N TYR A 50 17.06 19.61 6.10
CA TYR A 50 16.29 19.39 4.87
C TYR A 50 15.74 17.98 4.72
N PHE A 51 16.25 17.02 5.49
CA PHE A 51 15.84 15.62 5.44
C PHE A 51 15.74 15.01 6.84
N SER A 52 15.09 15.76 7.73
CA SER A 52 14.89 15.43 9.14
C SER A 52 14.16 14.10 9.31
N SER A 53 14.21 13.54 10.52
CA SER A 53 13.43 12.34 10.88
C SER A 53 11.94 12.50 10.55
N ALA A 54 11.37 13.69 10.73
CA ALA A 54 9.97 13.96 10.39
C ALA A 54 9.68 13.80 8.88
N ILE A 55 10.60 14.23 8.01
CA ILE A 55 10.47 14.05 6.56
C ILE A 55 10.65 12.58 6.20
N GLN A 56 11.58 11.88 6.84
CA GLN A 56 11.77 10.43 6.65
C GLN A 56 10.52 9.65 7.07
N ASP A 57 9.94 9.97 8.23
CA ASP A 57 8.71 9.38 8.73
C ASP A 57 7.53 9.70 7.80
N GLN A 58 7.48 10.92 7.26
CA GLN A 58 6.48 11.27 6.25
C GLN A 58 6.63 10.41 4.99
N LYS A 59 7.85 10.24 4.48
CA LYS A 59 8.12 9.38 3.31
C LYS A 59 7.81 7.91 3.59
N TYR A 60 8.08 7.45 4.81
CA TYR A 60 7.69 6.13 5.28
C TYR A 60 6.16 5.95 5.25
N ARG A 61 5.41 6.92 5.79
CA ARG A 61 3.94 6.90 5.76
C ARG A 61 3.39 6.98 4.33
N GLU A 62 3.96 7.83 3.48
CA GLU A 62 3.60 7.89 2.06
C GLU A 62 3.76 6.51 1.39
N PHE A 63 4.83 5.77 1.69
CA PHE A 63 4.99 4.39 1.21
C PHE A 63 4.00 3.40 1.84
N GLN A 64 3.73 3.56 3.13
CA GLN A 64 2.79 2.73 3.87
C GLN A 64 1.35 2.90 3.38
N ASP A 65 1.00 4.09 2.90
CA ASP A 65 -0.35 4.40 2.44
C ASP A 65 -0.44 4.44 0.90
N LEU A 66 0.66 4.17 0.20
CA LEU A 66 0.71 4.14 -1.27
C LEU A 66 -0.27 3.09 -1.80
N GLN A 67 -1.24 3.56 -2.58
CA GLN A 67 -2.17 2.74 -3.34
C GLN A 67 -2.12 3.17 -4.81
N GLN A 68 -2.42 2.26 -5.72
CA GLN A 68 -2.51 2.62 -7.13
C GLN A 68 -3.66 3.61 -7.37
N GLY A 69 -4.84 3.42 -6.75
CA GLY A 69 -5.99 4.30 -7.00
C GLY A 69 -6.27 4.49 -8.50
N ASP A 70 -6.27 5.75 -8.94
CA ASP A 70 -6.52 6.16 -10.33
C ASP A 70 -5.24 6.38 -11.16
N ILE A 71 -4.05 6.22 -10.58
CA ILE A 71 -2.78 6.39 -11.32
C ILE A 71 -2.44 5.12 -12.13
N SER A 72 -1.65 5.32 -13.19
CA SER A 72 -1.21 4.20 -14.02
C SER A 72 -0.31 3.23 -13.24
N VAL A 73 -0.25 1.97 -13.69
CA VAL A 73 0.64 0.96 -13.09
C VAL A 73 2.11 1.41 -13.14
N GLN A 74 2.50 2.13 -14.21
CA GLN A 74 3.85 2.64 -14.37
C GLN A 74 4.16 3.75 -13.36
N GLU A 75 3.30 4.75 -13.22
CA GLU A 75 3.47 5.82 -12.23
C GLU A 75 3.49 5.25 -10.81
N TYR A 76 2.63 4.27 -10.54
CA TYR A 76 2.63 3.56 -9.26
C TYR A 76 3.96 2.83 -9.01
N LEU A 77 4.52 2.17 -10.02
CA LEU A 77 5.81 1.49 -9.92
C LEU A 77 6.96 2.48 -9.65
N ASP A 78 6.95 3.63 -10.33
CA ASP A 78 7.95 4.68 -10.12
C ASP A 78 7.87 5.24 -8.69
N LEU A 79 6.66 5.52 -8.19
CA LEU A 79 6.43 5.92 -6.80
C LEU A 79 6.85 4.83 -5.81
N PHE A 80 6.52 3.57 -6.09
CA PHE A 80 6.88 2.44 -5.26
C PHE A 80 8.40 2.31 -5.13
N LEU A 81 9.14 2.33 -6.24
CA LEU A 81 10.59 2.27 -6.23
C LEU A 81 11.21 3.49 -5.54
N SER A 82 10.69 4.68 -5.80
CA SER A 82 11.16 5.92 -5.17
C SER A 82 10.99 5.91 -3.66
N LEU A 83 9.82 5.52 -3.17
CA LEU A 83 9.47 5.57 -1.75
C LEU A 83 9.99 4.35 -0.96
N SER A 84 10.21 3.21 -1.62
CA SER A 84 10.66 1.97 -0.98
C SER A 84 11.97 2.11 -0.20
N ARG A 85 12.86 3.02 -0.62
CA ARG A 85 14.14 3.29 0.05
C ARG A 85 13.98 3.85 1.47
N TYR A 86 12.82 4.44 1.78
CA TYR A 86 12.53 5.02 3.10
C TYR A 86 11.82 4.04 4.04
N ALA A 87 11.42 2.86 3.55
CA ALA A 87 10.71 1.85 4.33
C ALA A 87 11.33 0.45 4.17
N PRO A 88 12.63 0.28 4.44
CA PRO A 88 13.31 -1.01 4.30
C PRO A 88 12.67 -2.11 5.16
N SER A 89 12.05 -1.76 6.29
CA SER A 89 11.30 -2.68 7.16
C SER A 89 10.06 -3.29 6.50
N LEU A 90 9.42 -2.58 5.56
CA LEU A 90 8.20 -3.05 4.87
C LEU A 90 8.49 -3.93 3.65
N ILE A 91 9.72 -3.91 3.15
CA ILE A 91 10.16 -4.64 1.94
C ILE A 91 11.50 -5.34 2.15
N ALA A 92 11.71 -5.87 3.36
CA ALA A 92 12.98 -6.46 3.79
C ALA A 92 13.45 -7.59 2.87
N THR A 93 12.51 -8.37 2.32
CA THR A 93 12.80 -9.44 1.36
C THR A 93 12.18 -9.17 -0.01
N GLY A 94 12.66 -9.88 -1.04
CA GLY A 94 12.01 -9.86 -2.36
C GLY A 94 10.55 -10.33 -2.31
N VAL A 95 10.24 -11.28 -1.42
CA VAL A 95 8.87 -11.77 -1.20
C VAL A 95 7.98 -10.69 -0.59
N ASP A 96 8.48 -9.96 0.40
CA ASP A 96 7.73 -8.85 1.02
C ASP A 96 7.45 -7.75 -0.01
N ARG A 97 8.43 -7.47 -0.87
CA ARG A 97 8.29 -6.51 -1.97
C ARG A 97 7.20 -6.92 -2.96
N CYS A 98 7.21 -8.18 -3.42
CA CYS A 98 6.16 -8.70 -4.30
C CYS A 98 4.79 -8.65 -3.63
N ARG A 99 4.68 -9.16 -2.39
CA ARG A 99 3.44 -9.15 -1.63
C ARG A 99 2.89 -7.73 -1.46
N ARG A 100 3.75 -6.76 -1.17
CA ARG A 100 3.36 -5.37 -1.00
C ARG A 100 2.84 -4.76 -2.30
N PHE A 101 3.55 -4.98 -3.40
CA PHE A 101 3.17 -4.51 -4.73
C PHE A 101 1.78 -5.06 -5.12
N GLU A 102 1.54 -6.36 -4.92
CA GLU A 102 0.24 -6.99 -5.15
C GLU A 102 -0.85 -6.52 -4.17
N GLN A 103 -0.48 -6.26 -2.91
CA GLN A 103 -1.43 -5.85 -1.87
C GLN A 103 -1.97 -4.43 -2.08
N VAL A 104 -1.33 -3.57 -2.88
CA VAL A 104 -1.84 -2.20 -3.07
C VAL A 104 -2.10 -1.85 -4.53
N ASN A 105 -1.77 -2.75 -5.45
CA ASN A 105 -2.22 -2.74 -6.85
C ASN A 105 -3.63 -3.37 -6.95
N SER A 106 -4.65 -2.56 -7.18
CA SER A 106 -6.05 -2.99 -7.27
C SER A 106 -6.33 -3.81 -8.54
N ALA A 107 -5.65 -3.50 -9.64
CA ALA A 107 -5.82 -4.19 -10.93
C ALA A 107 -5.37 -5.66 -10.85
N LEU A 108 -4.17 -5.93 -10.31
CA LEU A 108 -3.66 -7.28 -10.14
C LEU A 108 -4.50 -8.12 -9.17
N LYS A 109 -5.07 -7.49 -8.13
CA LYS A 109 -6.01 -8.17 -7.23
C LYS A 109 -7.28 -8.60 -7.95
N ALA A 110 -7.86 -7.72 -8.77
CA ALA A 110 -9.09 -7.98 -9.49
C ALA A 110 -8.90 -9.15 -10.47
N GLU A 111 -7.82 -9.16 -11.25
CA GLU A 111 -7.48 -10.25 -12.16
C GLU A 111 -7.26 -11.59 -11.44
N ARG A 112 -6.49 -11.59 -10.35
CA ARG A 112 -6.27 -12.80 -9.53
C ARG A 112 -7.58 -13.34 -8.95
N ASN A 113 -8.46 -12.45 -8.45
CA ASN A 113 -9.75 -12.85 -7.90
C ASN A 113 -10.68 -13.43 -8.99
N LEU A 114 -10.65 -12.87 -10.21
CA LEU A 114 -11.39 -13.40 -11.36
C LEU A 114 -10.87 -14.80 -11.78
N LEU A 115 -9.55 -14.97 -11.88
CA LEU A 115 -8.93 -16.26 -12.20
C LEU A 115 -9.20 -17.32 -11.11
N SER A 116 -9.16 -16.91 -9.84
CA SER A 116 -9.48 -17.77 -8.70
C SER A 116 -10.96 -18.15 -8.63
N GLY A 117 -11.88 -17.26 -9.03
CA GLY A 117 -13.31 -17.55 -9.13
C GLY A 117 -13.63 -18.56 -10.24
N ARG A 118 -12.92 -18.47 -11.37
CA ARG A 118 -13.09 -19.38 -12.53
C ARG A 118 -12.69 -20.83 -12.24
N THR A 119 -11.75 -21.04 -11.33
CA THR A 119 -11.31 -22.38 -10.90
C THR A 119 -12.37 -23.10 -10.05
N ARG A 120 -13.22 -22.39 -9.29
CA ARG A 120 -14.25 -23.02 -8.45
C ARG A 120 -15.45 -23.57 -9.23
N GLN A 121 -15.60 -23.19 -10.50
CA GLN A 121 -16.76 -23.57 -11.31
C GLN A 121 -16.49 -24.75 -12.27
N LEU A 122 -15.23 -25.15 -12.45
CA LEU A 122 -14.85 -26.25 -13.37
C LEU A 122 -14.84 -27.64 -12.73
N ASP A 123 -15.10 -27.77 -11.42
CA ASP A 123 -15.11 -29.06 -10.69
C ASP A 123 -16.53 -29.51 -10.24
N ALA A 124 -17.59 -28.88 -10.77
CA ALA A 124 -18.98 -29.26 -10.50
C ALA A 124 -19.67 -29.93 -11.70
N GLY A 125 -18.91 -30.61 -12.56
CA GLY A 125 -19.38 -31.28 -13.77
C GLY A 125 -19.07 -32.78 -13.79
N GLY A 126 -19.65 -33.55 -12.86
CA GLY A 126 -19.68 -35.02 -12.88
C GLY A 126 -21.12 -35.55 -12.97
N PRO A 127 -21.38 -36.71 -13.61
CA PRO A 127 -22.45 -36.82 -14.60
C PRO A 127 -23.83 -37.20 -14.08
N SER A 128 -24.81 -36.64 -14.80
CA SER A 128 -26.21 -37.08 -14.95
C SER A 128 -26.37 -38.60 -14.97
N GLN A 129 -27.13 -39.13 -14.00
CA GLN A 129 -27.90 -40.37 -14.17
C GLN A 129 -29.40 -40.01 -14.10
N GLY A 130 -30.07 -40.03 -15.24
CA GLY A 130 -31.51 -40.32 -15.29
C GLY A 130 -31.73 -41.81 -15.58
N PRO A 131 -32.97 -42.26 -15.79
CA PRO A 131 -34.17 -42.01 -15.00
C PRO A 131 -34.81 -43.35 -14.54
N SER A 132 -35.32 -43.43 -13.31
CA SER A 132 -36.10 -44.60 -12.85
C SER A 132 -37.61 -44.36 -13.00
N LYS A 133 -38.27 -45.28 -13.69
CA LYS A 133 -39.71 -45.27 -14.07
C LYS A 133 -40.64 -45.82 -12.97
N ARG A 134 -41.85 -45.24 -12.93
CA ARG A 134 -43.21 -45.82 -12.64
C ARG A 134 -43.46 -46.42 -11.23
N LEU A 135 -44.67 -46.50 -10.66
CA LEU A 135 -46.07 -46.35 -11.10
C LEU A 135 -46.96 -45.95 -9.90
N SER A 136 -48.12 -45.39 -10.22
CA SER A 136 -49.29 -44.87 -9.48
C SER A 136 -49.94 -45.72 -8.36
N THR A 137 -50.68 -45.05 -7.45
CA THR A 137 -52.10 -45.29 -7.02
C THR A 137 -52.50 -44.23 -5.98
N SER A 138 -53.34 -43.24 -6.31
CA SER A 138 -54.80 -43.12 -6.00
C SER A 138 -55.20 -43.18 -4.51
N GLY A 139 -55.84 -42.11 -4.03
CA GLY A 139 -56.54 -42.08 -2.74
C GLY A 139 -57.23 -40.73 -2.54
N SER A 140 -58.55 -40.73 -2.74
CA SER A 140 -59.48 -39.59 -2.76
C SER A 140 -59.88 -39.09 -1.36
N GLU A 141 -60.49 -37.89 -1.34
CA GLU A 141 -61.55 -37.43 -0.41
C GLU A 141 -61.14 -37.16 1.07
N SER A 142 -61.70 -36.23 1.85
CA SER A 142 -62.85 -35.31 1.75
C SER A 142 -62.79 -34.33 2.93
N SER A 143 -63.29 -33.11 2.71
CA SER A 143 -64.15 -32.25 3.56
C SER A 143 -63.94 -32.06 5.09
N GLY A 144 -64.23 -30.83 5.51
CA GLY A 144 -64.48 -30.42 6.90
C GLY A 144 -63.49 -29.32 7.33
N GLY A 145 -63.84 -28.07 7.55
CA GLY A 145 -65.09 -27.51 8.05
C GLY A 145 -64.79 -26.77 9.37
N SER A 146 -65.12 -25.49 9.40
CA SER A 146 -65.43 -24.70 10.60
C SER A 146 -64.28 -24.13 11.47
N ARG A 147 -64.03 -22.83 11.25
CA ARG A 147 -63.85 -21.81 12.30
C ARG A 147 -65.11 -21.76 13.20
N PRO A 148 -65.05 -21.34 14.47
CA PRO A 148 -65.14 -19.89 14.72
C PRO A 148 -64.40 -19.34 15.97
N SER A 149 -64.19 -18.01 15.92
CA SER A 149 -64.20 -16.99 17.00
C SER A 149 -63.50 -17.24 18.35
N SER A 150 -62.45 -16.48 18.71
CA SER A 150 -62.45 -15.12 19.34
C SER A 150 -62.46 -15.16 20.89
N PRO A 151 -62.21 -14.07 21.65
CA PRO A 151 -61.03 -13.90 22.51
C PRO A 151 -61.41 -13.63 24.00
N TYR A 152 -60.43 -13.19 24.82
CA TYR A 152 -60.43 -12.89 26.28
C TYR A 152 -59.89 -14.04 27.17
N SER A 153 -59.07 -13.84 28.21
CA SER A 153 -58.36 -12.67 28.77
C SER A 153 -57.41 -13.14 29.89
N ASP A 154 -56.58 -12.20 30.37
CA ASP A 154 -55.91 -12.14 31.68
C ASP A 154 -54.58 -12.90 31.86
N LEU A 155 -53.46 -12.18 31.67
CA LEU A 155 -52.58 -11.66 32.74
C LEU A 155 -51.54 -10.68 32.18
#